data_AF-A0A6J2LVS8-F1
#
_entry.id   AF-A0A6J2LVS8-F1
#
_cell.length_a   1.000
_cell.length_b   1.000
_cell.length_c   1.000
_cell.angle_alpha   90.00
_cell.angle_beta   90.00
_cell.angle_gamma   90.00
#
_symmetry.space_group_name_H-M   'P 1'
#
loop_
_entity.id
_entity.type
_entity.pdbx_description
1 polymer ?
#
loop_
_entity_poly.entity_id
_entity_poly.type
_entity_poly.pdbx_seq_one_letter_code
_entity_poly.pdbx_strand_id
1 'polypeptide(L)'
;MPIPPVYFPLFLSCLRVFKREASLSQGEQQDTPQETALDISLSYIYKFLTLCALVQPGFTTDENLLDLIELLCRAGLDVRLRLLPQTDLQQLLLLLLENIQEWPGKLQQLCSALSLVSDHHHNLLALVQFFLDVTSRSRQLRSQLSLVVIARLLDQQETLSLWQEKAQLVELSRLLSLMRPSSLGLYLDSETLPPCQEQQPKASAELDHKVCYLCHSLLTLAGVVVSCQDITPDQWGELQLLCLQLDCHISTHIRESPQAMHRTKLKDLAAQTYIRWQELLSHCQPQAQYCRPWEDV
;
A
#
# COMPACT_ATOMS: atom_id res chain seq x y z
N MET A 1 -4.83 -8.95 36.47
CA MET A 1 -5.11 -7.57 36.02
C MET A 1 -6.18 -7.63 34.93
N PRO A 2 -7.18 -6.74 34.94
CA PRO A 2 -8.28 -6.77 33.98
C PRO A 2 -7.79 -6.28 32.61
N ILE A 3 -8.19 -7.00 31.56
CA ILE A 3 -7.92 -6.67 30.16
C ILE A 3 -8.58 -5.31 29.84
N PRO A 4 -7.88 -4.36 29.20
CA PRO A 4 -8.47 -3.08 28.85
C PRO A 4 -9.64 -3.25 27.85
N PRO A 5 -10.67 -2.39 27.92
CA PRO A 5 -11.96 -2.57 27.22
C PRO A 5 -11.88 -2.52 25.68
N VAL A 6 -10.72 -2.22 25.10
CA VAL A 6 -10.50 -2.15 23.64
C VAL A 6 -10.37 -3.55 23.00
N TYR A 7 -10.01 -4.59 23.77
CA TYR A 7 -9.86 -5.96 23.25
C TYR A 7 -11.16 -6.79 23.25
N PHE A 8 -12.21 -6.31 23.92
CA PHE A 8 -13.48 -7.04 24.05
C PHE A 8 -14.26 -7.20 22.72
N PRO A 9 -14.28 -6.21 21.80
CA PRO A 9 -14.94 -6.34 20.51
C PRO A 9 -14.24 -7.33 19.56
N LEU A 10 -12.90 -7.42 19.64
CA LEU A 10 -12.08 -8.38 18.87
C LEU A 10 -12.29 -9.82 19.36
N PHE A 11 -12.46 -10.00 20.67
CA PHE A 11 -12.77 -11.30 21.26
C PHE A 11 -14.13 -11.87 20.79
N LEU A 12 -15.16 -11.01 20.70
CA LEU A 12 -16.49 -11.42 20.25
C LEU A 12 -16.59 -11.71 18.76
N SER A 13 -15.73 -11.10 17.94
CA SER A 13 -15.65 -11.39 16.49
C SER A 13 -14.95 -12.73 16.24
N CYS A 14 -13.82 -13.02 16.91
CA CYS A 14 -13.17 -14.34 16.84
C CYS A 14 -14.09 -15.49 17.29
N LEU A 15 -14.84 -15.34 18.38
CA LEU A 15 -15.75 -16.39 18.85
C LEU A 15 -16.97 -16.61 17.94
N ARG A 16 -17.47 -15.56 17.26
CA ARG A 16 -18.59 -15.69 16.31
C ARG A 16 -18.20 -16.34 14.99
N VAL A 17 -16.96 -16.13 14.54
CA VAL A 17 -16.40 -16.82 13.36
C VAL A 17 -16.29 -18.33 13.64
N PHE A 18 -15.81 -18.70 14.83
CA PHE A 18 -15.71 -20.11 15.27
C PHE A 18 -17.04 -20.88 15.26
N LYS A 19 -18.19 -20.19 15.33
CA LYS A 19 -19.52 -20.81 15.35
C LYS A 19 -20.20 -20.83 13.98
N ARG A 20 -19.69 -20.10 12.97
CA ARG A 20 -20.29 -20.03 11.62
C ARG A 20 -19.63 -20.96 10.60
N GLU A 21 -18.35 -21.32 10.77
CA GLU A 21 -17.65 -22.23 9.83
C GLU A 21 -18.08 -23.71 9.95
N ALA A 22 -18.88 -24.06 10.96
CA ALA A 22 -19.45 -25.42 11.09
C ALA A 22 -20.73 -25.63 10.25
N SER A 23 -21.25 -24.61 9.57
CA SER A 23 -22.45 -24.74 8.76
C SER A 23 -22.43 -23.79 7.57
N LEU A 24 -22.38 -24.39 6.37
CA LEU A 24 -22.57 -23.83 5.03
C LEU A 24 -21.28 -23.51 4.26
N SER A 25 -20.87 -24.40 3.36
CA SER A 25 -21.17 -24.26 1.92
C SER A 25 -20.47 -25.36 1.12
N GLN A 26 -21.28 -26.29 0.64
CA GLN A 26 -20.93 -27.26 -0.39
C GLN A 26 -21.13 -26.56 -1.73
N GLY A 27 -20.05 -26.17 -2.39
CA GLY A 27 -20.06 -25.48 -3.68
C GLY A 27 -18.70 -25.65 -4.35
N GLU A 28 -18.72 -26.16 -5.58
CA GLU A 28 -17.59 -26.75 -6.30
C GLU A 28 -16.46 -25.75 -6.60
N GLN A 29 -15.32 -25.92 -5.92
CA GLN A 29 -14.00 -25.53 -6.40
C GLN A 29 -13.09 -26.74 -6.23
N GLN A 30 -12.55 -27.25 -7.33
CA GLN A 30 -11.51 -28.28 -7.32
C GLN A 30 -10.19 -27.65 -6.85
N ASP A 31 -10.11 -27.29 -5.57
CA ASP A 31 -8.83 -27.06 -4.91
C ASP A 31 -8.19 -28.41 -4.62
N THR A 32 -6.89 -28.54 -4.87
CA THR A 32 -6.21 -29.80 -4.59
C THR A 32 -6.23 -30.06 -3.06
N PRO A 33 -6.38 -31.33 -2.60
CA PRO A 33 -6.43 -31.65 -1.17
C PRO A 33 -5.22 -31.19 -0.35
N GLN A 34 -4.10 -30.88 -1.02
CA GLN A 34 -2.87 -30.42 -0.39
C GLN A 34 -2.86 -28.90 -0.15
N GLU A 35 -3.44 -28.11 -1.04
CA GLU A 35 -3.54 -26.65 -0.90
C GLU A 35 -4.50 -26.27 0.24
N THR A 36 -5.63 -26.97 0.31
CA THR A 36 -6.59 -26.84 1.42
C THR A 36 -6.00 -27.23 2.78
N ALA A 37 -5.18 -28.29 2.85
CA ALA A 37 -4.49 -28.68 4.09
C ALA A 37 -3.44 -27.65 4.53
N LEU A 38 -2.72 -27.05 3.58
CA LEU A 38 -1.72 -26.01 3.85
C LEU A 38 -2.38 -24.72 4.34
N ASP A 39 -3.52 -24.34 3.75
CA ASP A 39 -4.33 -23.19 4.17
C ASP A 39 -4.79 -23.31 5.61
N ILE A 40 -5.40 -24.45 5.94
CA ILE A 40 -5.84 -24.74 7.30
C ILE A 40 -4.66 -24.69 8.28
N SER A 41 -3.50 -25.25 7.90
CA SER A 41 -2.31 -25.26 8.76
C SER A 41 -1.77 -23.85 9.02
N LEU A 42 -1.68 -23.01 7.98
CA LEU A 42 -1.24 -21.63 8.12
C LEU A 42 -2.23 -20.79 8.91
N SER A 43 -3.53 -20.95 8.68
CA SER A 43 -4.58 -20.32 9.49
C SER A 43 -4.40 -20.66 10.98
N TYR A 44 -4.17 -21.93 11.33
CA TYR A 44 -3.91 -22.32 12.71
C TYR A 44 -2.61 -21.73 13.27
N ILE A 45 -1.55 -21.66 12.48
CA ILE A 45 -0.29 -21.03 12.89
C ILE A 45 -0.51 -19.54 13.20
N TYR A 46 -1.18 -18.80 12.32
CA TYR A 46 -1.46 -17.37 12.54
C TYR A 46 -2.35 -17.15 13.76
N LYS A 47 -3.40 -17.97 13.93
CA LYS A 47 -4.28 -17.93 15.12
C LYS A 47 -3.52 -18.24 16.40
N PHE A 48 -2.62 -19.23 16.37
CA PHE A 48 -1.78 -19.57 17.52
C PHE A 48 -0.83 -18.42 17.88
N LEU A 49 -0.12 -17.85 16.89
CA LEU A 49 0.76 -16.70 17.11
C LEU A 49 0.00 -15.48 17.64
N THR A 50 -1.23 -15.26 17.15
CA THR A 50 -2.12 -14.21 17.65
C THR A 50 -2.43 -14.41 19.13
N LEU A 51 -2.76 -15.65 19.54
CA LEU A 51 -2.99 -15.97 20.95
C LEU A 51 -1.73 -15.76 21.80
N CYS A 52 -0.55 -16.13 21.29
CA CYS A 52 0.71 -15.88 21.99
C CYS A 52 0.94 -14.38 22.23
N ALA A 53 0.75 -13.55 21.20
CA ALA A 53 0.90 -12.11 21.28
C ALA A 53 -0.13 -11.44 22.23
N LEU A 54 -1.34 -12.00 22.34
CA LEU A 54 -2.37 -11.51 23.28
C LEU A 54 -2.08 -11.87 24.74
N VAL A 55 -1.57 -13.08 24.99
CA VAL A 55 -1.35 -13.57 26.36
C VAL A 55 -0.11 -12.91 27.00
N GLN A 56 0.91 -12.58 26.21
CA GLN A 56 2.15 -11.96 26.71
C GLN A 56 2.64 -10.78 25.85
N PRO A 57 1.93 -9.65 25.83
CA PRO A 57 2.27 -8.51 24.97
C PRO A 57 3.60 -7.82 25.31
N GLY A 58 4.20 -8.09 26.47
CA GLY A 58 5.46 -7.47 26.91
C GLY A 58 6.68 -8.39 26.99
N PHE A 59 6.57 -9.65 26.61
CA PHE A 59 7.71 -10.59 26.64
C PHE A 59 8.55 -10.54 25.35
N THR A 60 7.95 -10.07 24.26
CA THR A 60 8.62 -9.96 22.96
C THR A 60 9.23 -8.56 22.82
N THR A 61 10.51 -8.50 22.49
CA THR A 61 11.19 -7.23 22.19
C THR A 61 10.70 -6.65 20.87
N ASP A 62 10.82 -5.33 20.70
CA ASP A 62 10.46 -4.68 19.42
C ASP A 62 11.23 -5.29 18.24
N GLU A 63 12.52 -5.64 18.40
CA GLU A 63 13.30 -6.33 17.35
C GLU A 63 12.67 -7.66 16.92
N ASN A 64 12.29 -8.49 17.89
CA ASN A 64 11.65 -9.77 17.59
C ASN A 64 10.28 -9.58 16.91
N LEU A 65 9.56 -8.51 17.24
CA LEU A 65 8.30 -8.16 16.56
C LEU A 65 8.56 -7.74 15.11
N LEU A 66 9.60 -6.92 14.87
CA LEU A 66 9.99 -6.51 13.52
C LEU A 66 10.40 -7.72 12.66
N ASP A 67 11.26 -8.58 13.18
CA ASP A 67 11.70 -9.81 12.50
C ASP A 67 10.52 -10.72 12.17
N LEU A 68 9.58 -10.88 13.11
CA LEU A 68 8.39 -11.69 12.91
C LEU A 68 7.48 -11.07 11.83
N ILE A 69 7.25 -9.76 11.85
CA ILE A 69 6.46 -9.07 10.82
C ILE A 69 7.13 -9.25 9.45
N GLU A 70 8.44 -9.05 9.35
CA GLU A 70 9.18 -9.21 8.09
C GLU A 70 9.09 -10.65 7.57
N LEU A 71 9.25 -11.65 8.45
CA LEU A 71 9.13 -13.06 8.10
C LEU A 71 7.72 -13.41 7.59
N LEU A 72 6.68 -12.94 8.30
CA LEU A 72 5.29 -13.15 7.93
C LEU A 72 4.96 -12.50 6.58
N CYS A 73 5.46 -11.28 6.35
CA CYS A 73 5.35 -10.58 5.09
C CYS A 73 6.05 -11.33 3.94
N ARG A 74 7.28 -11.82 4.16
CA ARG A 74 8.01 -12.60 3.17
C ARG A 74 7.31 -13.92 2.85
N ALA A 75 6.82 -14.63 3.87
CA ALA A 75 6.03 -15.85 3.68
C ALA A 75 4.72 -15.57 2.94
N GLY A 76 4.02 -14.48 3.26
CA GLY A 76 2.78 -14.07 2.60
C GLY A 76 2.95 -13.73 1.11
N LEU A 77 4.18 -13.41 0.68
CA LEU A 77 4.50 -13.22 -0.73
C LEU A 77 4.82 -14.51 -1.50
N ASP A 78 4.94 -15.66 -0.83
CA ASP A 78 5.19 -16.93 -1.51
C ASP A 78 4.03 -17.22 -2.48
N VAL A 79 4.37 -17.47 -3.74
CA VAL A 79 3.40 -17.67 -4.83
C VAL A 79 2.43 -18.82 -4.54
N ARG A 80 2.86 -19.82 -3.76
CA ARG A 80 2.05 -20.97 -3.34
C ARG A 80 1.05 -20.62 -2.23
N LEU A 81 1.23 -19.49 -1.58
CA LEU A 81 0.40 -19.02 -0.47
C LEU A 81 -0.51 -17.83 -0.85
N ARG A 82 -0.29 -17.19 -2.00
CA ARG A 82 -1.05 -16.02 -2.48
C ARG A 82 -2.53 -16.28 -2.76
N LEU A 83 -2.94 -17.53 -2.91
CA LEU A 83 -4.33 -17.93 -3.18
C LEU A 83 -5.19 -18.05 -1.91
N LEU A 84 -4.58 -17.93 -0.73
CA LEU A 84 -5.25 -18.15 0.54
C LEU A 84 -5.84 -16.84 1.10
N PRO A 85 -6.97 -16.89 1.82
CA PRO A 85 -7.55 -15.71 2.44
C PRO A 85 -6.59 -15.13 3.48
N GLN A 86 -6.09 -13.93 3.21
CA GLN A 86 -5.06 -13.27 4.03
C GLN A 86 -5.56 -12.75 5.38
N THR A 87 -6.85 -12.90 5.69
CA THR A 87 -7.48 -12.27 6.86
C THR A 87 -6.76 -12.59 8.17
N ASP A 88 -6.41 -13.86 8.40
CA ASP A 88 -5.71 -14.26 9.64
C ASP A 88 -4.31 -13.64 9.74
N LEU A 89 -3.59 -13.55 8.61
CA LEU A 89 -2.31 -12.85 8.53
C LEU A 89 -2.48 -11.36 8.81
N GLN A 90 -3.46 -10.71 8.18
CA GLN A 90 -3.72 -9.27 8.37
C GLN A 90 -4.08 -8.94 9.82
N GLN A 91 -4.87 -9.80 10.48
CA GLN A 91 -5.20 -9.64 11.91
C GLN A 91 -3.98 -9.82 12.81
N LEU A 92 -3.12 -10.81 12.53
CA LEU A 92 -1.88 -11.01 13.26
C LEU A 92 -0.96 -9.80 13.10
N LEU A 93 -0.75 -9.32 11.87
CA LEU A 93 0.08 -8.14 11.58
C LEU A 93 -0.44 -6.90 12.31
N LEU A 94 -1.75 -6.68 12.31
CA LEU A 94 -2.37 -5.59 13.06
C LEU A 94 -2.01 -5.65 14.55
N LEU A 95 -2.18 -6.82 15.17
CA LEU A 95 -1.87 -7.02 16.59
C LEU A 95 -0.37 -6.81 16.88
N LEU A 96 0.51 -7.31 16.03
CA LEU A 96 1.96 -7.17 16.20
C LEU A 96 2.38 -5.70 16.13
N LEU A 97 1.81 -4.91 15.21
CA LEU A 97 2.09 -3.48 15.10
C LEU A 97 1.66 -2.69 16.34
N GLU A 98 0.51 -3.03 16.93
CA GLU A 98 0.02 -2.39 18.15
C GLU A 98 0.87 -2.74 19.38
N ASN A 99 1.59 -3.87 19.35
CA ASN A 99 2.45 -4.29 20.46
C ASN A 99 3.85 -3.65 20.44
N ILE A 100 4.26 -2.97 19.37
CA ILE A 100 5.55 -2.25 19.31
C ILE A 100 5.56 -1.10 20.31
N GLN A 101 6.62 -0.97 21.12
CA GLN A 101 6.71 0.08 22.13
C GLN A 101 7.28 1.38 21.54
N GLU A 102 8.43 1.33 20.87
CA GLU A 102 9.13 2.50 20.33
C GLU A 102 8.75 2.82 18.87
N TRP A 103 7.46 3.09 18.65
CA TRP A 103 6.89 3.15 17.30
C TRP A 103 7.63 4.06 16.30
N PRO A 104 7.91 5.36 16.56
CA PRO A 104 8.50 6.23 15.54
C PRO A 104 9.88 5.76 15.03
N GLY A 105 10.72 5.22 15.91
CA GLY A 105 12.03 4.67 15.54
C GLY A 105 11.90 3.34 14.80
N LYS A 106 10.97 2.48 15.24
CA LYS A 106 10.73 1.16 14.65
C LYS A 106 10.01 1.20 13.31
N LEU A 107 9.17 2.21 13.09
CA LEU A 107 8.50 2.45 11.81
C LEU A 107 9.50 2.58 10.67
N GLN A 108 10.55 3.40 10.86
CA GLN A 108 11.59 3.58 9.83
C GLN A 108 12.34 2.28 9.52
N GLN A 109 12.72 1.54 10.55
CA GLN A 109 13.40 0.24 10.41
C GLN A 109 12.52 -0.75 9.66
N LEU A 110 11.24 -0.84 10.03
CA LEU A 110 10.28 -1.74 9.40
C LEU A 110 10.01 -1.38 7.94
N CYS A 111 9.78 -0.10 7.62
CA CYS A 111 9.59 0.35 6.24
C CYS A 111 10.81 0.01 5.37
N SER A 112 12.02 0.21 5.91
CA SER A 112 13.27 -0.09 5.22
C SER A 112 13.38 -1.60 4.94
N ALA A 113 13.19 -2.43 5.97
CA ALA A 113 13.24 -3.89 5.85
C ALA A 113 12.20 -4.42 4.85
N LEU A 114 10.94 -4.00 4.98
CA LEU A 114 9.84 -4.44 4.10
C LEU A 114 10.03 -4.00 2.65
N SER A 115 10.61 -2.81 2.42
CA SER A 115 10.92 -2.36 1.06
C SER A 115 11.94 -3.28 0.35
N LEU A 116 12.79 -3.97 1.10
CA LEU A 116 13.83 -4.86 0.59
C LEU A 116 13.37 -6.33 0.44
N VAL A 117 12.14 -6.66 0.85
CA VAL A 117 11.64 -8.04 0.79
C VAL A 117 11.49 -8.55 -0.65
N SER A 118 11.28 -7.67 -1.63
CA SER A 118 11.20 -8.04 -3.04
C SER A 118 11.50 -6.89 -3.98
N ASP A 119 12.19 -7.16 -5.09
CA ASP A 119 12.43 -6.17 -6.16
C ASP A 119 11.26 -6.01 -7.13
N HIS A 120 10.28 -6.90 -7.05
CA HIS A 120 9.12 -6.85 -7.93
C HIS A 120 8.03 -5.90 -7.38
N HIS A 121 7.67 -4.88 -8.16
CA HIS A 121 6.69 -3.86 -7.74
C HIS A 121 5.32 -4.42 -7.29
N HIS A 122 4.77 -5.47 -7.92
CA HIS A 122 3.55 -6.12 -7.39
C HIS A 122 3.69 -6.75 -6.02
N ASN A 123 4.84 -7.36 -5.72
CA ASN A 123 5.04 -7.96 -4.41
C ASN A 123 5.09 -6.84 -3.36
N LEU A 124 5.76 -5.73 -3.65
CA LEU A 124 5.79 -4.56 -2.76
C LEU A 124 4.40 -3.92 -2.60
N LEU A 125 3.62 -3.83 -3.67
CA LEU A 125 2.22 -3.38 -3.58
C LEU A 125 1.38 -4.34 -2.71
N ALA A 126 1.52 -5.65 -2.90
CA ALA A 126 0.83 -6.65 -2.10
C ALA A 126 1.22 -6.55 -0.61
N LEU A 127 2.50 -6.32 -0.30
CA LEU A 127 2.97 -6.09 1.08
C LEU A 127 2.24 -4.93 1.74
N VAL A 128 2.09 -3.80 1.06
CA VAL A 128 1.33 -2.65 1.59
C VAL A 128 -0.13 -3.03 1.85
N GLN A 129 -0.71 -3.89 1.02
CA GLN A 129 -2.09 -4.37 1.16
C GLN A 129 -2.27 -5.39 2.30
N PHE A 130 -1.19 -5.98 2.84
CA PHE A 130 -1.28 -6.88 4.02
C PHE A 130 -1.64 -6.12 5.30
N PHE A 131 -1.34 -4.83 5.38
CA PHE A 131 -1.64 -4.02 6.55
C PHE A 131 -3.03 -3.42 6.41
N LEU A 132 -3.87 -3.39 7.45
CA LEU A 132 -5.22 -2.81 7.38
C LEU A 132 -5.21 -1.35 7.82
N ASP A 133 -5.94 -0.43 7.19
CA ASP A 133 -5.97 1.00 7.52
C ASP A 133 -6.79 1.37 8.78
N VAL A 134 -7.05 0.38 9.65
CA VAL A 134 -7.95 0.49 10.81
C VAL A 134 -7.34 1.24 12.00
N THR A 135 -6.02 1.20 12.20
CA THR A 135 -5.32 1.92 13.29
C THR A 135 -4.40 3.00 12.75
N SER A 136 -4.07 3.99 13.60
CA SER A 136 -3.13 5.06 13.24
C SER A 136 -1.75 4.52 12.87
N ARG A 137 -1.21 3.56 13.63
CA ARG A 137 0.09 2.93 13.34
C ARG A 137 0.09 2.24 11.99
N SER A 138 -0.98 1.49 11.68
CA SER A 138 -1.06 0.82 10.39
C SER A 138 -1.22 1.81 9.23
N ARG A 139 -1.97 2.91 9.40
CA ARG A 139 -2.01 4.00 8.40
C ARG A 139 -0.65 4.66 8.20
N GLN A 140 0.07 4.96 9.29
CA GLN A 140 1.43 5.51 9.23
C GLN A 140 2.39 4.56 8.50
N LEU A 141 2.35 3.26 8.81
CA LEU A 141 3.14 2.24 8.11
C LEU A 141 2.80 2.18 6.63
N ARG A 142 1.51 2.09 6.29
CA ARG A 142 1.06 2.01 4.88
C ARG A 142 1.48 3.24 4.09
N SER A 143 1.31 4.44 4.65
CA SER A 143 1.72 5.68 4.00
C SER A 143 3.24 5.71 3.77
N GLN A 144 4.01 5.49 4.84
CA GLN A 144 5.47 5.56 4.79
C GLN A 144 6.09 4.47 3.91
N LEU A 145 5.64 3.22 4.06
CA LEU A 145 6.09 2.12 3.23
C LEU A 145 5.77 2.38 1.75
N SER A 146 4.59 2.92 1.45
CA SER A 146 4.24 3.27 0.06
C SER A 146 5.19 4.30 -0.52
N LEU A 147 5.51 5.36 0.23
CA LEU A 147 6.48 6.37 -0.20
C LEU A 147 7.89 5.81 -0.40
N VAL A 148 8.37 5.00 0.55
CA VAL A 148 9.69 4.35 0.46
C VAL A 148 9.74 3.44 -0.76
N VAL A 149 8.68 2.66 -1.02
CA VAL A 149 8.61 1.78 -2.19
C VAL A 149 8.57 2.58 -3.49
N ILE A 150 7.78 3.66 -3.58
CA ILE A 150 7.74 4.54 -4.76
C ILE A 150 9.14 5.14 -4.99
N ALA A 151 9.76 5.71 -3.96
CA ALA A 151 11.08 6.30 -4.05
C ALA A 151 12.13 5.27 -4.49
N ARG A 152 12.09 4.05 -3.95
CA ARG A 152 13.00 2.96 -4.32
C ARG A 152 12.82 2.51 -5.76
N LEU A 153 11.58 2.29 -6.19
CA LEU A 153 11.27 1.87 -7.56
C LEU A 153 11.58 2.94 -8.62
N LEU A 154 11.76 4.20 -8.20
CA LEU A 154 12.15 5.33 -9.05
C LEU A 154 13.62 5.74 -8.86
N ASP A 155 14.39 4.98 -8.08
CA ASP A 155 15.79 5.28 -7.76
C ASP A 155 16.01 6.69 -7.14
N GLN A 156 15.16 7.04 -6.16
CA GLN A 156 15.13 8.34 -5.47
C GLN A 156 15.31 8.23 -3.95
N GLN A 157 15.80 7.10 -3.44
CA GLN A 157 15.80 6.78 -2.01
C GLN A 157 16.75 7.69 -1.18
N GLU A 158 17.86 8.13 -1.76
CA GLU A 158 18.87 8.96 -1.07
C GLU A 158 18.51 10.45 -1.02
N THR A 159 17.62 10.92 -1.89
CA THR A 159 17.36 12.35 -2.08
C THR A 159 16.25 12.89 -1.19
N LEU A 160 15.51 12.01 -0.50
CA LEU A 160 14.19 12.35 0.05
C LEU A 160 14.10 12.38 1.57
N SER A 161 13.40 13.40 2.07
CA SER A 161 13.10 13.56 3.49
C SER A 161 11.85 12.76 3.91
N LEU A 162 11.80 11.47 3.54
CA LEU A 162 10.60 10.61 3.63
C LEU A 162 10.01 10.50 5.04
N TRP A 163 10.82 10.69 6.07
CA TRP A 163 10.43 10.45 7.47
C TRP A 163 9.63 11.58 8.11
N GLN A 164 9.47 12.72 7.43
CA GLN A 164 8.66 13.84 7.93
C GLN A 164 7.22 13.73 7.42
N GLU A 165 6.26 13.41 8.30
CA GLU A 165 4.84 13.27 7.94
C GLU A 165 4.27 14.50 7.20
N LYS A 166 4.62 15.70 7.66
CA LYS A 166 4.17 16.96 7.04
C LYS A 166 4.71 17.18 5.62
N ALA A 167 5.82 16.54 5.27
CA ALA A 167 6.44 16.67 3.95
C ALA A 167 5.98 15.58 2.96
N GLN A 168 5.21 14.58 3.41
CA GLN A 168 4.85 13.41 2.59
C GLN A 168 4.13 13.77 1.28
N LEU A 169 3.17 14.71 1.31
CA LEU A 169 2.43 15.12 0.11
C LEU A 169 3.32 15.90 -0.85
N VAL A 170 4.22 16.74 -0.33
CA VAL A 170 5.22 17.45 -1.13
C VAL A 170 6.15 16.46 -1.82
N GLU A 171 6.67 15.48 -1.10
CA GLU A 171 7.55 14.47 -1.70
C GLU A 171 6.82 13.59 -2.70
N LEU A 172 5.57 13.22 -2.42
CA LEU A 172 4.74 12.51 -3.38
C LEU A 172 4.54 13.31 -4.66
N SER A 173 4.34 14.63 -4.56
CA SER A 173 4.18 15.50 -5.73
C SER A 173 5.43 15.51 -6.62
N ARG A 174 6.62 15.50 -6.00
CA ARG A 174 7.91 15.37 -6.71
C ARG A 174 8.01 14.02 -7.41
N LEU A 175 7.65 12.93 -6.72
CA LEU A 175 7.70 11.57 -7.25
C LEU A 175 6.71 11.33 -8.40
N LEU A 176 5.50 11.89 -8.35
CA LEU A 176 4.50 11.77 -9.41
C LEU A 176 5.01 12.27 -10.78
N SER A 177 5.86 13.30 -10.78
CA SER A 177 6.46 13.81 -12.01
C SER A 177 7.34 12.79 -12.74
N LEU A 178 7.95 11.86 -11.98
CA LEU A 178 8.81 10.78 -12.47
C LEU A 178 8.03 9.53 -12.88
N MET A 179 6.80 9.36 -12.39
CA MET A 179 5.92 8.24 -12.70
C MET A 179 5.32 8.30 -14.12
N ARG A 180 5.66 9.33 -14.89
CA ARG A 180 5.23 9.50 -16.28
C ARG A 180 5.61 8.26 -17.11
N PRO A 181 4.68 7.64 -17.87
CA PRO A 181 4.96 6.46 -18.67
C PRO A 181 6.18 6.60 -19.60
N SER A 182 6.37 7.76 -20.23
CA SER A 182 7.53 7.99 -21.10
C SER A 182 8.87 8.00 -20.35
N SER A 183 8.90 8.49 -19.10
CA SER A 183 10.10 8.49 -18.27
C SER A 183 10.43 7.08 -17.79
N LEU A 184 9.40 6.34 -17.38
CA LEU A 184 9.53 4.93 -16.98
C LEU A 184 9.99 4.02 -18.13
N GLY A 185 9.55 4.30 -19.36
CA GLY A 185 10.03 3.59 -20.54
C GLY A 185 11.53 3.71 -20.73
N LEU A 186 12.08 4.91 -20.62
CA LEU A 186 13.53 5.14 -20.73
C LEU A 186 14.31 4.45 -19.60
N TYR A 187 13.75 4.43 -18.39
CA TYR A 187 14.34 3.72 -17.26
C TYR A 187 14.42 2.20 -17.52
N LEU A 188 13.31 1.58 -17.95
CA LEU A 188 13.26 0.14 -18.23
C LEU A 188 14.05 -0.26 -19.48
N ASP A 189 14.11 0.61 -20.49
CA ASP A 189 14.92 0.37 -21.71
C ASP A 189 16.41 0.32 -21.39
N SER A 190 16.89 1.15 -20.45
CA SER A 190 18.30 1.20 -20.06
C SER A 190 18.81 -0.08 -19.39
N GLU A 191 17.91 -0.89 -18.81
CA GLU A 191 18.22 -2.18 -18.21
C GLU A 191 18.30 -3.33 -19.24
N THR A 192 17.83 -3.11 -20.49
CA THR A 192 17.74 -4.15 -21.52
C THR A 192 18.75 -3.97 -22.67
N LEU A 193 19.46 -5.05 -23.04
CA LEU A 193 20.36 -5.10 -24.21
C LEU A 193 19.59 -4.84 -25.52
N PRO A 194 20.22 -4.23 -26.56
CA PRO A 194 19.54 -3.88 -27.79
C PRO A 194 19.08 -5.14 -28.58
N PRO A 195 17.79 -5.25 -28.92
CA PRO A 195 17.26 -6.39 -29.67
C PRO A 195 17.57 -6.29 -31.17
N CYS A 196 17.71 -7.45 -31.83
CA CYS A 196 17.90 -7.57 -33.27
C CYS A 196 16.65 -7.08 -34.03
N GLN A 197 16.83 -6.43 -35.19
CA GLN A 197 15.83 -5.59 -35.89
C GLN A 197 14.45 -6.24 -36.14
N GLU A 198 14.35 -7.57 -36.23
CA GLU A 198 13.08 -8.28 -36.48
C GLU A 198 12.18 -8.43 -35.24
N GLN A 199 12.71 -8.24 -34.02
CA GLN A 199 11.95 -8.36 -32.77
C GLN A 199 11.39 -7.02 -32.25
N GLN A 200 11.75 -5.90 -32.90
CA GLN A 200 11.40 -4.53 -32.49
C GLN A 200 9.91 -4.29 -32.21
N PRO A 201 8.95 -4.73 -33.06
CA PRO A 201 7.53 -4.43 -32.83
C PRO A 201 6.95 -5.16 -31.60
N LYS A 202 7.40 -6.39 -31.36
CA LYS A 202 6.96 -7.20 -30.21
C LYS A 202 7.61 -6.74 -28.91
N ALA A 203 8.91 -6.40 -28.96
CA ALA A 203 9.64 -5.83 -27.83
C ALA A 203 9.04 -4.50 -27.36
N SER A 204 8.64 -3.63 -28.30
CA SER A 204 7.98 -2.35 -27.99
C SER A 204 6.63 -2.53 -27.29
N ALA A 205 5.83 -3.52 -27.70
CA ALA A 205 4.55 -3.81 -27.06
C ALA A 205 4.71 -4.41 -25.65
N GLU A 206 5.73 -5.25 -25.43
CA GLU A 206 6.04 -5.81 -24.12
C GLU A 206 6.58 -4.76 -23.15
N LEU A 207 7.45 -3.87 -23.62
CA LEU A 207 7.94 -2.73 -22.85
C LEU A 207 6.78 -1.82 -22.43
N ASP A 208 5.90 -1.45 -23.37
CA ASP A 208 4.72 -0.63 -23.07
C ASP A 208 3.83 -1.26 -21.99
N HIS A 209 3.67 -2.58 -22.04
CA HIS A 209 2.95 -3.32 -21.02
C HIS A 209 3.63 -3.20 -19.64
N LYS A 210 4.94 -3.44 -19.56
CA LYS A 210 5.73 -3.31 -18.31
C LYS A 210 5.67 -1.89 -17.74
N VAL A 211 5.82 -0.87 -18.58
CA VAL A 211 5.72 0.54 -18.22
C VAL A 211 4.35 0.85 -17.60
N CYS A 212 3.28 0.44 -18.27
CA CYS A 212 1.92 0.71 -17.78
C CYS A 212 1.66 0.01 -16.45
N TYR A 213 2.21 -1.20 -16.26
CA TYR A 213 1.95 -1.98 -15.06
C TYR A 213 2.77 -1.50 -13.85
N LEU A 214 4.00 -1.05 -14.09
CA LEU A 214 4.79 -0.31 -13.10
C LEU A 214 4.09 0.99 -12.70
N CYS A 215 3.67 1.79 -13.69
CA CYS A 215 2.93 3.04 -13.44
C CYS A 215 1.64 2.78 -12.64
N HIS A 216 0.89 1.71 -12.97
CA HIS A 216 -0.29 1.30 -12.23
C HIS A 216 0.01 0.99 -10.76
N SER A 217 1.11 0.29 -10.49
CA SER A 217 1.52 -0.06 -9.13
C SER A 217 1.93 1.18 -8.34
N LEU A 218 2.75 2.05 -8.94
CA LEU A 218 3.18 3.31 -8.33
C LEU A 218 1.99 4.23 -8.05
N LEU A 219 1.03 4.32 -8.96
CA LEU A 219 -0.17 5.14 -8.79
C LEU A 219 -1.11 4.57 -7.70
N THR A 220 -1.19 3.25 -7.59
CA THR A 220 -1.93 2.60 -6.50
C THR A 220 -1.30 2.93 -5.15
N LEU A 221 0.04 2.82 -5.04
CA LEU A 221 0.79 3.21 -3.85
C LEU A 221 0.60 4.70 -3.51
N ALA A 222 0.66 5.59 -4.51
CA ALA A 222 0.41 7.02 -4.32
C ALA A 222 -1.00 7.28 -3.75
N GLY A 223 -2.00 6.54 -4.24
CA GLY A 223 -3.35 6.56 -3.68
C GLY A 223 -3.38 6.16 -2.21
N VAL A 224 -2.62 5.14 -1.81
CA VAL A 224 -2.50 4.69 -0.41
C VAL A 224 -1.88 5.77 0.48
N VAL A 225 -0.84 6.48 0.00
CA VAL A 225 -0.21 7.58 0.76
C VAL A 225 -1.22 8.66 1.13
N VAL A 226 -2.04 9.08 0.15
CA VAL A 226 -3.04 10.13 0.36
C VAL A 226 -4.19 9.61 1.23
N SER A 227 -4.66 8.37 1.03
CA SER A 227 -5.78 7.81 1.80
C SER A 227 -5.45 7.51 3.26
N CYS A 228 -4.18 7.31 3.59
CA CYS A 228 -3.74 7.01 4.96
C CYS A 228 -3.48 8.27 5.79
N GLN A 229 -3.54 9.46 5.19
CA GLN A 229 -3.32 10.73 5.88
C GLN A 229 -4.63 11.40 6.28
N ASP A 230 -4.64 11.96 7.50
CA ASP A 230 -5.71 12.84 7.97
C ASP A 230 -5.48 14.24 7.40
N ILE A 231 -5.95 14.49 6.17
CA ILE A 231 -5.67 15.74 5.44
C ILE A 231 -6.33 16.93 6.12
N THR A 232 -5.51 17.89 6.52
CA THR A 232 -5.95 19.15 7.14
C THR A 232 -6.05 20.28 6.11
N PRO A 233 -6.78 21.37 6.39
CA PRO A 233 -6.87 22.53 5.49
C PRO A 233 -5.53 23.16 5.15
N ASP A 234 -4.52 23.06 6.04
CA ASP A 234 -3.17 23.58 5.81
C ASP A 234 -2.45 22.85 4.65
N GLN A 235 -2.85 21.60 4.38
CA GLN A 235 -2.30 20.76 3.31
C GLN A 235 -3.10 20.85 2.00
N TRP A 236 -4.12 21.73 1.95
CA TRP A 236 -4.98 21.87 0.78
C TRP A 236 -4.19 22.23 -0.49
N GLY A 237 -3.20 23.12 -0.37
CA GLY A 237 -2.35 23.50 -1.50
C GLY A 237 -1.48 22.34 -2.01
N GLU A 238 -1.00 21.48 -1.12
CA GLU A 238 -0.20 20.29 -1.46
C GLU A 238 -1.06 19.26 -2.20
N LEU A 239 -2.30 19.04 -1.73
CA LEU A 239 -3.25 18.16 -2.40
C LEU A 239 -3.69 18.72 -3.77
N GLN A 240 -3.81 20.04 -3.91
CA GLN A 240 -4.08 20.68 -5.20
C GLN A 240 -2.92 20.45 -6.18
N LEU A 241 -1.69 20.57 -5.70
CA LEU A 241 -0.49 20.27 -6.49
C LEU A 241 -0.45 18.80 -6.92
N LEU A 242 -0.82 17.86 -6.04
CA LEU A 242 -0.92 16.43 -6.38
C LEU A 242 -1.90 16.18 -7.53
N CYS A 243 -3.09 16.79 -7.48
CA CYS A 243 -4.07 16.70 -8.57
C CYS A 243 -3.51 17.23 -9.89
N LEU A 244 -2.82 18.37 -9.86
CA LEU A 244 -2.18 18.95 -11.04
C LEU A 244 -1.09 18.03 -11.60
N GLN A 245 -0.22 17.51 -10.73
CA GLN A 245 0.87 16.61 -11.11
C GLN A 245 0.33 15.31 -11.74
N LEU A 246 -0.73 14.73 -11.16
CA LEU A 246 -1.39 13.54 -11.69
C LEU A 246 -1.90 13.77 -13.12
N ASP A 247 -2.59 14.89 -13.35
CA ASP A 247 -3.13 15.19 -14.68
C ASP A 247 -2.02 15.47 -15.72
N CYS A 248 -1.04 16.31 -15.33
CA CYS A 248 0.06 16.75 -16.18
C CYS A 248 1.08 15.65 -16.52
N HIS A 249 1.30 14.68 -15.64
CA HIS A 249 2.36 13.68 -15.83
C HIS A 249 1.84 12.28 -16.15
N ILE A 250 0.60 11.95 -15.81
CA ILE A 250 0.05 10.61 -15.99
C ILE A 250 -1.13 10.65 -16.96
N SER A 251 -2.23 11.34 -16.61
CA SER A 251 -3.49 11.29 -17.37
C SER A 251 -3.34 11.72 -18.83
N THR A 252 -2.66 12.85 -19.07
CA THR A 252 -2.45 13.42 -20.42
C THR A 252 -1.53 12.59 -21.31
N HIS A 253 -0.70 11.73 -20.73
CA HIS A 253 0.32 10.96 -21.45
C HIS A 253 -0.12 9.53 -21.82
N ILE A 254 -1.30 9.09 -21.38
CA ILE A 254 -1.83 7.77 -21.71
C ILE A 254 -2.67 7.86 -22.98
N ARG A 255 -2.12 7.40 -24.11
CA ARG A 255 -2.88 7.27 -25.37
C ARG A 255 -3.74 6.00 -25.35
N GLU A 256 -5.05 6.19 -25.39
CA GLU A 256 -6.01 5.08 -25.52
C GLU A 256 -5.84 4.39 -26.88
N SER A 257 -5.89 3.05 -26.85
CA SER A 257 -5.98 2.23 -28.05
C SER A 257 -6.92 1.05 -27.75
N PRO A 258 -7.87 0.73 -28.64
CA PRO A 258 -8.79 -0.38 -28.44
C PRO A 258 -8.09 -1.75 -28.38
N GLN A 259 -6.82 -1.84 -28.80
CA GLN A 259 -6.00 -3.05 -28.73
C GLN A 259 -5.14 -3.14 -27.45
N ALA A 260 -5.12 -2.10 -26.62
CA ALA A 260 -4.23 -1.97 -25.46
C ALA A 260 -5.03 -1.77 -24.16
N MET A 261 -5.73 -2.84 -23.72
CA MET A 261 -6.59 -2.81 -22.52
C MET A 261 -5.85 -2.33 -21.26
N HIS A 262 -4.55 -2.61 -21.15
CA HIS A 262 -3.72 -2.16 -20.02
C HIS A 262 -3.60 -0.63 -19.92
N ARG A 263 -3.56 0.09 -21.06
CA ARG A 263 -3.54 1.55 -21.09
C ARG A 263 -4.88 2.13 -20.62
N THR A 264 -6.00 1.52 -21.02
CA THR A 264 -7.33 1.91 -20.53
C THR A 264 -7.45 1.72 -19.02
N LYS A 265 -7.04 0.56 -18.49
CA LYS A 265 -7.04 0.31 -17.04
C LYS A 265 -6.21 1.33 -16.26
N LEU A 266 -5.05 1.72 -16.79
CA LEU A 266 -4.21 2.74 -16.16
C LEU A 266 -4.89 4.13 -16.19
N LYS A 267 -5.50 4.50 -17.32
CA LYS A 267 -6.24 5.77 -17.44
C LYS A 267 -7.44 5.82 -16.51
N ASP A 268 -8.20 4.74 -16.41
CA ASP A 268 -9.32 4.62 -15.48
C ASP A 268 -8.87 4.75 -14.03
N LEU A 269 -7.74 4.11 -13.66
CA LEU A 269 -7.16 4.28 -12.32
C LEU A 269 -6.76 5.74 -12.07
N ALA A 270 -6.11 6.40 -13.03
CA ALA A 270 -5.74 7.82 -12.93
C ALA A 270 -6.96 8.72 -12.74
N ALA A 271 -8.02 8.50 -13.51
CA ALA A 271 -9.27 9.24 -13.37
C ALA A 271 -9.93 9.02 -12.00
N GLN A 272 -10.01 7.77 -11.53
CA GLN A 272 -10.58 7.45 -10.20
C GLN A 272 -9.76 8.07 -9.06
N THR A 273 -8.44 8.03 -9.15
CA THR A 273 -7.54 8.64 -8.15
C THR A 273 -7.68 10.16 -8.17
N TYR A 274 -7.77 10.79 -9.35
CA TYR A 274 -8.03 12.21 -9.48
C TYR A 274 -9.36 12.61 -8.84
N ILE A 275 -10.45 11.89 -9.13
CA ILE A 275 -11.78 12.16 -8.57
C ILE A 275 -11.74 12.07 -7.03
N ARG A 276 -11.14 11.00 -6.47
CA ARG A 276 -11.00 10.84 -5.01
C ARG A 276 -10.23 12.00 -4.37
N TRP A 277 -9.15 12.46 -5.01
CA TRP A 277 -8.37 13.58 -4.47
C TRP A 277 -9.10 14.92 -4.61
N GLN A 278 -9.88 15.12 -5.67
CA GLN A 278 -10.76 16.29 -5.82
C GLN A 278 -11.89 16.29 -4.79
N GLU A 279 -12.46 15.13 -4.50
CA GLU A 279 -13.43 14.99 -3.42
C GLU A 279 -12.79 15.43 -2.09
N LEU A 280 -11.61 14.93 -1.73
CA LEU A 280 -10.88 15.37 -0.54
C LEU A 280 -10.61 16.89 -0.53
N LEU A 281 -10.22 17.49 -1.65
CA LEU A 281 -10.03 18.95 -1.77
C LEU A 281 -11.30 19.74 -1.45
N SER A 282 -12.46 19.25 -1.88
CA SER A 282 -13.74 19.92 -1.61
C SER A 282 -14.13 19.88 -0.13
N HIS A 283 -13.72 18.82 0.59
CA HIS A 283 -13.96 18.69 2.03
C HIS A 283 -12.97 19.51 2.87
N CYS A 284 -11.74 19.66 2.41
CA CYS A 284 -10.67 20.38 3.10
C CYS A 284 -10.57 21.86 2.69
N GLN A 285 -11.53 22.38 1.90
CA GLN A 285 -11.47 23.75 1.41
C GLN A 285 -11.38 24.72 2.60
N PRO A 286 -10.32 25.56 2.68
CA PRO A 286 -10.21 26.52 3.76
C PRO A 286 -11.43 27.43 3.70
N GLN A 287 -12.22 27.42 4.77
CA GLN A 287 -13.29 28.39 4.93
C GLN A 287 -12.61 29.74 4.83
N ALA A 288 -12.88 30.47 3.75
CA ALA A 288 -12.42 31.83 3.63
C ALA A 288 -12.78 32.51 4.94
N GLN A 289 -11.78 32.97 5.69
CA GLN A 289 -12.01 34.00 6.69
C GLN A 289 -12.70 35.09 5.89
N TYR A 290 -14.02 35.18 6.03
CA TYR A 290 -14.77 36.36 5.63
C TYR A 290 -14.06 37.48 6.37
N CYS A 291 -13.18 38.21 5.66
CA CYS A 291 -12.86 39.57 6.02
C CYS A 291 -14.22 40.22 6.23
N ARG A 292 -14.59 40.51 7.48
CA ARG A 292 -15.69 41.42 7.76
C ARG A 292 -15.20 42.78 7.28
N PRO A 293 -15.65 43.30 6.13
CA PRO A 293 -15.10 44.53 5.59
C PRO A 293 -15.85 45.75 6.14
N TRP A 294 -16.22 45.78 7.43
CA TRP A 294 -16.85 46.95 8.06
C TRP A 294 -17.04 46.77 9.58
N GLU A 295 -15.96 46.86 10.35
CA GLU A 295 -16.02 47.35 11.73
C GLU A 295 -14.98 48.47 11.85
N ASP A 296 -15.26 49.60 11.19
CA ASP A 296 -14.69 50.93 11.45
C ASP A 296 -15.38 51.94 10.52
N VAL A 297 -16.61 52.37 10.88
CA VAL A 297 -17.14 53.76 10.82
C VAL A 297 -18.33 53.85 11.78
#